data_AF-A0A5M9QXS3-F1
#
_entry.id   AF-A0A5M9QXS3-F1
#
_cell.length_a   1.000
_cell.length_b   1.000
_cell.length_c   1.000
_cell.angle_alpha   90.00
_cell.angle_beta   90.00
_cell.angle_gamma   90.00
#
_symmetry.space_group_name_H-M   'P 1'
#
loop_
_entity.id
_entity.type
_entity.pdbx_description
1 polymer ?
#
loop_
_entity_poly.entity_id
_entity_poly.type
_entity_poly.pdbx_seq_one_letter_code
_entity_poly.pdbx_strand_id
1 'polypeptide(L)'
;MSNHHDEIDIWEVVLILKQKIAYIIITMTIIGLLSSLFVWVMGDKVNITYSLSINKESPGLIISCDNDFQCKKRLIFSEIDNDISELNINVDQKEKIINFLWNGDIRDSYLFKNRIINISQDVSNWIVDDYKRYNQLFFNDFNNLTINSDLYSRIILMTRSGLSKNENLVMVTEKVNKQYKPTIIILLSLIISFIAVSAYFIFKESFKNFKV
;
A
#
# COMPACT_ATOMS: atom_id res chain seq x y z
N MET A 1 33.89 -46.97 42.26
CA MET A 1 33.98 -46.26 40.96
C MET A 1 32.81 -45.30 40.90
N SER A 2 33.00 -44.05 41.29
CA SER A 2 31.99 -43.01 41.11
C SER A 2 32.18 -42.38 39.74
N ASN A 3 31.22 -42.59 38.84
CA ASN A 3 31.13 -41.81 37.62
C ASN A 3 30.81 -40.36 38.03
N HIS A 4 31.81 -39.49 38.08
CA HIS A 4 31.57 -38.06 37.99
C HIS A 4 31.19 -37.79 36.54
N HIS A 5 29.90 -37.57 36.32
CA HIS A 5 29.46 -36.82 35.15
C HIS A 5 29.94 -35.39 35.40
N ASP A 6 31.02 -35.00 34.74
CA ASP A 6 31.42 -33.59 34.69
C ASP A 6 30.30 -32.83 33.98
N GLU A 7 29.43 -32.19 34.77
CA GLU A 7 28.42 -31.28 34.26
C GLU A 7 29.14 -30.08 33.63
N ILE A 8 28.86 -29.80 32.36
CA ILE A 8 29.42 -28.66 31.67
C ILE A 8 28.89 -27.39 32.36
N ASP A 9 29.78 -26.70 33.06
CA ASP A 9 29.45 -25.52 33.84
C ASP A 9 29.28 -24.29 32.93
N ILE A 10 28.42 -23.34 33.31
CA ILE A 10 28.15 -22.13 32.49
C ILE A 10 29.45 -21.35 32.22
N TRP A 11 30.39 -21.42 33.16
CA TRP A 11 31.69 -20.77 33.07
C TRP A 11 32.61 -21.41 32.02
N GLU A 12 32.55 -22.73 31.89
CA GLU A 12 33.30 -23.49 30.89
C GLU A 12 32.75 -23.20 29.49
N VAL A 13 31.42 -23.11 29.33
CA VAL A 13 30.76 -22.69 28.08
C VAL A 13 31.22 -21.31 27.62
N VAL A 14 31.29 -20.34 28.54
CA VAL A 14 31.76 -18.98 28.22
C VAL A 14 33.22 -18.99 27.79
N LEU A 15 34.06 -19.83 28.40
CA LEU A 15 35.48 -19.96 28.08
C LEU A 15 35.70 -20.54 26.67
N ILE A 16 34.94 -21.60 26.34
CA ILE A 16 34.93 -22.23 25.01
C ILE A 16 34.50 -21.21 23.95
N LEU A 17 33.40 -20.49 24.19
CA LEU A 17 32.88 -19.47 23.26
C LEU A 17 33.87 -18.33 23.05
N LYS A 18 34.52 -17.85 24.12
CA LYS A 18 35.54 -16.80 24.05
C LYS A 18 36.73 -17.22 23.19
N GLN A 19 37.16 -18.48 23.29
CA GLN A 19 38.26 -19.01 22.51
C GLN A 19 37.92 -19.15 21.00
N LYS A 20 36.63 -19.27 20.68
CA LYS A 20 36.12 -19.41 19.30
C LYS A 20 35.46 -18.14 18.76
N ILE A 21 35.59 -17.00 19.45
CA ILE A 21 34.89 -15.75 19.12
C ILE A 21 35.21 -15.26 17.70
N ALA A 22 36.44 -15.43 17.23
CA ALA A 22 36.82 -15.05 15.87
C ALA A 22 36.02 -15.83 14.81
N TYR A 23 35.79 -17.13 15.02
CA TYR A 23 34.99 -17.95 14.11
C TYR A 23 33.51 -17.55 14.15
N ILE A 24 32.98 -17.26 15.34
CA ILE A 24 31.60 -16.77 15.52
C ILE A 24 31.39 -15.45 14.77
N ILE A 25 32.34 -14.52 14.84
CA ILE A 25 32.26 -13.24 14.13
C ILE A 25 32.32 -13.44 12.60
N ILE A 26 33.18 -14.34 12.12
CA ILE A 26 33.30 -14.65 10.68
C ILE A 26 32.01 -15.26 10.13
N THR A 27 31.41 -16.22 10.83
CA THR A 27 30.15 -16.83 10.37
C THR A 27 28.99 -15.84 10.42
N MET A 28 28.90 -15.01 11.46
CA MET A 28 27.91 -13.95 11.55
C MET A 28 28.03 -12.93 10.42
N THR A 29 29.26 -12.55 10.03
CA THR A 29 29.48 -11.61 8.92
C THR A 29 29.07 -12.22 7.58
N ILE A 30 29.38 -13.50 7.32
CA ILE A 30 28.92 -14.21 6.11
C ILE A 30 27.39 -14.28 6.06
N ILE A 31 26.74 -14.68 7.16
CA ILE A 31 25.28 -14.79 7.22
C ILE A 31 24.61 -13.41 7.10
N GLY A 32 25.20 -12.37 7.68
CA GLY A 32 24.75 -10.99 7.52
C GLY A 32 24.83 -10.51 6.07
N LEU A 33 25.89 -10.87 5.34
CA LEU A 33 26.02 -10.55 3.91
C LEU A 33 24.97 -11.29 3.08
N LEU A 34 24.76 -12.58 3.33
CA LEU A 34 23.74 -13.38 2.64
C LEU A 34 22.32 -12.88 2.91
N SER A 35 22.00 -12.52 4.17
CA SER A 35 20.67 -11.99 4.51
C SER A 35 20.45 -10.60 3.90
N SER A 36 21.49 -9.76 3.82
CA SER A 36 21.44 -8.49 3.11
C SER A 36 21.17 -8.67 1.60
N LEU A 37 21.87 -9.62 0.96
CA LEU A 37 21.61 -10.01 -0.44
C LEU A 37 20.18 -10.52 -0.63
N PHE A 38 19.70 -11.37 0.27
CA PHE A 38 18.33 -11.88 0.23
C PHE A 38 17.29 -10.75 0.32
N VAL A 39 17.47 -9.83 1.27
CA VAL A 39 16.61 -8.64 1.43
C VAL A 39 16.64 -7.78 0.17
N TRP A 40 17.83 -7.57 -0.41
CA TRP A 40 17.99 -6.78 -1.62
C TRP A 40 17.29 -7.40 -2.83
N VAL A 41 17.37 -8.73 -2.99
CA VAL A 41 16.69 -9.48 -4.06
C VAL A 41 15.17 -9.51 -3.85
N MET A 42 14.71 -9.70 -2.62
CA MET A 42 13.27 -9.76 -2.32
C MET A 42 12.58 -8.40 -2.47
N GLY A 43 13.34 -7.31 -2.40
CA GLY A 43 12.84 -5.95 -2.51
C GLY A 43 11.97 -5.53 -1.31
N ASP A 44 11.72 -4.23 -1.19
CA ASP A 44 10.76 -3.69 -0.23
C ASP A 44 9.35 -3.86 -0.80
N LYS A 45 8.87 -5.11 -0.85
CA LYS A 45 7.50 -5.39 -1.27
C LYS A 45 6.52 -4.74 -0.30
N VAL A 46 5.68 -3.85 -0.81
CA VAL A 46 4.66 -3.17 -0.02
C VAL A 46 3.32 -3.23 -0.74
N ASN A 47 2.27 -3.33 0.06
CA ASN A 47 0.90 -3.20 -0.43
C ASN A 47 0.48 -1.75 -0.20
N ILE A 48 0.26 -1.01 -1.28
CA ILE A 48 -0.21 0.38 -1.22
C ILE A 48 -1.66 0.40 -1.66
N THR A 49 -2.50 1.07 -0.88
CA THR A 49 -3.87 1.38 -1.26
C THR A 49 -3.96 2.88 -1.50
N TYR A 50 -4.34 3.28 -2.72
CA TYR A 50 -4.71 4.64 -3.03
C TYR A 50 -6.24 4.74 -3.07
N SER A 51 -6.80 5.63 -2.26
CA SER A 51 -8.24 5.78 -2.12
C SER A 51 -8.67 7.09 -2.76
N LEU A 52 -9.51 7.00 -3.79
CA LEU A 52 -10.07 8.12 -4.53
C LEU A 52 -11.49 8.41 -4.02
N SER A 53 -11.70 9.60 -3.45
CA SER A 53 -13.01 10.10 -3.04
C SER A 53 -13.44 11.26 -3.91
N ILE A 54 -14.67 11.22 -4.40
CA ILE A 54 -15.28 12.33 -5.15
C ILE A 54 -16.06 13.17 -4.15
N ASN A 55 -15.59 14.38 -3.88
CA ASN A 55 -16.14 15.23 -2.84
C ASN A 55 -17.29 16.11 -3.34
N LYS A 56 -17.43 16.29 -4.65
CA LYS A 56 -18.46 17.12 -5.27
C LYS A 56 -19.18 16.35 -6.37
N GLU A 57 -20.50 16.30 -6.28
CA GLU A 57 -21.33 15.64 -7.29
C GLU A 57 -21.44 16.51 -8.55
N SER A 58 -21.51 15.90 -9.73
CA SER A 58 -21.73 16.61 -10.99
C SER A 58 -23.20 16.54 -11.44
N PRO A 59 -23.70 17.54 -12.18
CA PRO A 59 -25.05 17.54 -12.73
C PRO A 59 -25.43 16.26 -13.49
N GLY A 60 -24.55 15.78 -14.38
CA GLY A 60 -24.76 14.58 -15.19
C GLY A 60 -24.86 13.31 -14.35
N LEU A 61 -24.12 13.24 -13.23
CA LEU A 61 -24.20 12.12 -12.28
C LEU A 61 -25.53 12.08 -11.53
N ILE A 62 -26.08 13.23 -11.16
CA ILE A 62 -27.36 13.30 -10.46
C ILE A 62 -28.50 12.93 -11.40
N ILE A 63 -28.48 13.45 -12.64
CA ILE A 63 -29.52 13.16 -13.64
C ILE A 63 -29.54 11.68 -14.01
N SER A 64 -28.36 11.10 -14.22
CA SER A 64 -28.25 9.74 -14.77
C SER A 64 -28.31 8.66 -13.70
N CYS A 65 -27.89 8.97 -12.47
CA CYS A 65 -27.69 7.96 -11.44
C CYS A 65 -28.33 8.27 -10.08
N ASP A 66 -28.93 9.46 -9.89
CA ASP A 66 -29.50 9.92 -8.62
C ASP A 66 -28.55 9.66 -7.43
N ASN A 67 -28.85 8.68 -6.57
CA ASN A 67 -28.05 8.32 -5.40
C ASN A 67 -27.23 7.02 -5.56
N ASP A 68 -27.33 6.33 -6.69
CA ASP A 68 -26.62 5.06 -6.92
C ASP A 68 -25.12 5.29 -7.21
N PHE A 69 -24.28 4.92 -6.24
CA PHE A 69 -22.84 5.04 -6.33
C PHE A 69 -22.20 4.13 -7.39
N GLN A 70 -22.78 2.95 -7.66
CA GLN A 70 -22.26 2.05 -8.71
C GLN A 70 -22.52 2.62 -10.10
N CYS A 71 -23.69 3.21 -10.32
CA CYS A 71 -24.01 3.92 -11.54
C CYS A 71 -23.07 5.12 -11.76
N LYS A 72 -22.87 5.96 -10.72
CA LYS A 72 -21.95 7.12 -10.78
C LYS A 72 -20.54 6.70 -11.16
N LYS A 73 -20.02 5.63 -10.52
CA LYS A 73 -18.71 5.06 -10.84
C LYS A 73 -18.62 4.66 -12.31
N ARG A 74 -19.60 3.89 -12.81
CA ARG A 74 -19.59 3.40 -14.19
C ARG A 74 -19.55 4.54 -15.20
N LEU A 75 -20.30 5.62 -14.98
CA LEU A 75 -20.31 6.77 -15.89
C LEU A 75 -18.97 7.51 -15.93
N ILE A 76 -18.40 7.78 -14.76
CA ILE A 76 -17.10 8.48 -14.66
C ILE A 76 -16.01 7.64 -15.31
N PHE A 77 -16.01 6.34 -15.02
CA PHE A 77 -14.99 5.43 -15.52
C PHE A 77 -15.20 4.99 -16.97
N SER A 78 -16.43 4.96 -17.50
CA SER A 78 -16.66 4.72 -18.92
C SER A 78 -16.10 5.85 -19.80
N GLU A 79 -15.99 7.06 -19.25
CA GLU A 79 -15.39 8.19 -19.97
C GLU A 79 -13.84 8.19 -19.89
N ILE A 80 -13.28 7.53 -18.86
CA ILE A 80 -11.83 7.52 -18.54
C ILE A 80 -11.24 6.10 -18.74
N ASP A 81 -11.96 5.23 -19.45
CA ASP A 81 -11.82 3.76 -19.40
C ASP A 81 -10.45 3.23 -19.89
N ASN A 82 -9.75 4.01 -20.72
CA ASN A 82 -8.44 3.62 -21.25
C ASN A 82 -7.33 3.53 -20.18
N ASP A 83 -7.47 4.21 -19.03
CA ASP A 83 -6.37 4.32 -18.05
C ASP A 83 -6.50 3.41 -16.83
N ILE A 84 -7.63 2.73 -16.67
CA ILE A 84 -7.98 2.01 -15.43
C ILE A 84 -8.06 0.48 -15.58
N SER A 85 -8.06 -0.06 -16.80
CA SER A 85 -8.29 -1.48 -17.09
C SER A 85 -7.24 -2.43 -16.51
N GLU A 86 -6.00 -1.96 -16.34
CA GLU A 86 -4.88 -2.72 -15.77
C GLU A 86 -4.80 -2.60 -14.23
N LEU A 87 -5.66 -1.78 -13.62
CA LEU A 87 -5.59 -1.49 -12.19
C LEU A 87 -6.45 -2.48 -11.39
N ASN A 88 -5.94 -2.89 -10.23
CA ASN A 88 -6.73 -3.68 -9.30
C ASN A 88 -7.60 -2.74 -8.45
N ILE A 89 -8.91 -2.72 -8.75
CA ILE A 89 -9.86 -1.76 -8.18
C ILE A 89 -10.82 -2.47 -7.22
N ASN A 90 -10.89 -1.98 -5.99
CA ASN A 90 -11.91 -2.33 -5.01
C ASN A 90 -12.80 -1.11 -4.72
N VAL A 91 -14.10 -1.30 -4.51
CA VAL A 91 -15.05 -0.20 -4.30
C VAL A 91 -15.70 -0.34 -2.94
N ASP A 92 -15.51 0.65 -2.09
CA ASP A 92 -16.26 0.76 -0.85
C ASP A 92 -17.56 1.54 -1.11
N GLN A 93 -18.68 0.81 -1.14
CA GLN A 93 -20.00 1.38 -1.38
C GLN A 93 -20.49 2.24 -0.20
N LYS A 94 -20.08 1.93 1.04
CA LYS A 94 -20.54 2.65 2.24
C LYS A 94 -19.81 3.97 2.38
N GLU A 95 -18.51 3.96 2.18
CA GLU A 95 -17.68 5.16 2.28
C GLU A 95 -17.66 5.97 0.98
N LYS A 96 -18.21 5.42 -0.12
CA LYS A 96 -18.20 6.03 -1.47
C LYS A 96 -16.78 6.30 -1.98
N ILE A 97 -15.88 5.35 -1.74
CA ILE A 97 -14.45 5.44 -2.05
C ILE A 97 -14.07 4.37 -3.06
N ILE A 98 -13.18 4.72 -3.99
CA ILE A 98 -12.59 3.80 -4.95
C ILE A 98 -11.14 3.54 -4.55
N ASN A 99 -10.84 2.29 -4.22
CA ASN A 99 -9.54 1.85 -3.76
C ASN A 99 -8.75 1.20 -4.90
N PHE A 100 -7.60 1.76 -5.22
CA PHE A 100 -6.61 1.22 -6.14
C PHE A 100 -5.55 0.48 -5.34
N LEU A 101 -5.42 -0.81 -5.61
CA LEU A 101 -4.48 -1.70 -4.92
C LEU A 101 -3.23 -1.88 -5.77
N TRP A 102 -2.08 -1.62 -5.19
CA TRP A 102 -0.80 -1.91 -5.78
C TRP A 102 0.03 -2.79 -4.85
N ASN A 103 0.69 -3.79 -5.43
CA ASN A 103 1.55 -4.72 -4.75
C ASN A 103 2.83 -4.87 -5.57
N GLY A 104 3.96 -4.47 -5.01
CA GLY A 104 5.24 -4.49 -5.71
C GLY A 104 6.35 -3.87 -4.88
N ASP A 105 7.50 -3.65 -5.51
CA ASP A 105 8.65 -2.98 -4.90
C ASP A 105 8.39 -1.49 -4.75
N ILE A 106 8.51 -0.93 -3.53
CA ILE A 106 8.21 0.48 -3.25
C ILE A 106 8.91 1.46 -4.21
N ARG A 107 10.05 1.09 -4.78
CA ARG A 107 10.77 1.90 -5.78
C ARG A 107 10.00 2.09 -7.07
N ASP A 108 9.11 1.17 -7.43
CA ASP A 108 8.28 1.23 -8.64
C ASP A 108 6.90 1.86 -8.34
N SER A 109 6.57 2.08 -7.07
CA SER A 109 5.27 2.64 -6.65
C SER A 109 4.99 4.04 -7.21
N TYR A 110 6.03 4.82 -7.54
CA TYR A 110 5.85 6.17 -8.08
C TYR A 110 5.14 6.16 -9.44
N LEU A 111 5.35 5.14 -10.28
CA LEU A 111 4.66 5.02 -11.57
C LEU A 111 3.17 4.80 -11.35
N PHE A 112 2.82 3.94 -10.41
CA PHE A 112 1.43 3.71 -10.03
C PHE A 112 0.80 4.98 -9.45
N LYS A 113 1.51 5.66 -8.53
CA LYS A 113 1.06 6.93 -7.95
C LYS A 113 0.77 8.00 -9.01
N ASN A 114 1.66 8.18 -9.97
CA ASN A 114 1.46 9.14 -11.06
C ASN A 114 0.22 8.78 -11.90
N ARG A 115 -0.02 7.50 -12.16
CA ARG A 115 -1.23 7.05 -12.87
C ARG A 115 -2.50 7.39 -12.09
N ILE A 116 -2.53 7.16 -10.77
CA ILE A 116 -3.69 7.54 -9.93
C ILE A 116 -3.88 9.06 -9.86
N ILE A 117 -2.80 9.84 -9.82
CA ILE A 117 -2.87 11.32 -9.86
C ILE A 117 -3.47 11.79 -11.18
N ASN A 118 -3.05 11.22 -12.31
CA ASN A 118 -3.60 11.55 -13.62
C ASN A 118 -5.09 11.20 -13.68
N ILE A 119 -5.48 10.00 -13.25
CA ILE A 119 -6.90 9.60 -13.15
C ILE A 119 -7.70 10.60 -12.30
N SER A 120 -7.17 11.00 -11.14
CA SER A 120 -7.81 12.00 -10.27
C SER A 120 -7.98 13.35 -10.97
N GLN A 121 -7.00 13.77 -11.79
CA GLN A 121 -7.08 14.98 -12.59
C GLN A 121 -8.10 14.86 -13.73
N ASP A 122 -8.14 13.73 -14.43
CA ASP A 122 -9.09 13.48 -15.52
C ASP A 122 -10.53 13.44 -15.01
N VAL A 123 -10.77 12.79 -13.87
CA VAL A 123 -12.07 12.83 -13.19
C VAL A 123 -12.43 14.27 -12.81
N SER A 124 -11.48 15.04 -12.28
CA SER A 124 -11.71 16.44 -11.93
C SER A 124 -12.05 17.29 -13.15
N ASN A 125 -11.32 17.11 -14.26
CA ASN A 125 -11.56 17.81 -15.53
C ASN A 125 -12.93 17.45 -16.10
N TRP A 126 -13.29 16.17 -16.08
CA TRP A 126 -14.61 15.69 -16.53
C TRP A 126 -15.74 16.33 -15.72
N ILE A 127 -15.62 16.38 -14.38
CA ILE A 127 -16.61 17.08 -13.53
C ILE A 127 -16.71 18.54 -13.96
N VAL A 128 -15.59 19.23 -14.16
CA VAL A 128 -15.59 20.64 -14.60
C VAL A 128 -16.30 20.82 -15.93
N ASP A 129 -16.04 19.96 -16.90
CA ASP A 129 -16.65 20.05 -18.23
C ASP A 129 -18.13 19.68 -18.24
N ASP A 130 -18.54 18.73 -17.39
CA ASP A 130 -19.95 18.41 -17.16
C ASP A 130 -20.71 19.63 -16.60
N TYR A 131 -20.15 20.30 -15.60
CA TYR A 131 -20.70 21.56 -15.09
C TYR A 131 -20.81 22.65 -16.17
N LYS A 132 -19.78 22.83 -17.02
CA LYS A 132 -19.82 23.81 -18.12
C LYS A 132 -20.93 23.47 -19.13
N ARG A 133 -21.03 22.19 -19.52
CA ARG A 133 -22.03 21.70 -20.49
C ARG A 133 -23.43 21.99 -20.01
N TYR A 134 -23.72 21.64 -18.76
CA TYR A 134 -25.04 21.89 -18.18
C TYR A 134 -25.31 23.38 -18.02
N ASN A 135 -24.35 24.17 -17.56
CA ASN A 135 -24.51 25.63 -17.49
C ASN A 135 -24.91 26.22 -18.85
N GLN A 136 -24.27 25.79 -19.95
CA GLN A 136 -24.64 26.21 -21.31
C GLN A 136 -26.05 25.78 -21.73
N LEU A 137 -26.46 24.55 -21.40
CA LEU A 137 -27.82 24.06 -21.67
C LEU A 137 -28.88 24.90 -20.93
N PHE A 138 -28.64 25.25 -19.65
CA PHE A 138 -29.55 26.09 -18.88
C PHE A 138 -29.68 27.51 -19.45
N PHE A 139 -28.61 28.10 -19.98
CA PHE A 139 -28.70 29.41 -20.63
C PHE A 139 -29.51 29.39 -21.93
N ASN A 140 -29.60 28.24 -22.61
CA ASN A 140 -30.27 28.12 -23.90
C ASN A 140 -31.75 27.69 -23.80
N ASP A 141 -32.12 26.85 -22.83
CA ASP A 141 -33.46 26.23 -22.73
C ASP A 141 -34.45 26.95 -21.79
N PHE A 142 -34.13 28.17 -21.33
CA PHE A 142 -34.93 28.90 -20.33
C PHE A 142 -36.39 29.18 -20.72
N ASN A 143 -36.76 28.96 -21.98
CA ASN A 143 -38.07 29.37 -22.51
C ASN A 143 -39.13 28.27 -22.59
N ASN A 144 -38.83 26.97 -22.42
CA ASN A 144 -39.80 25.95 -22.88
C ASN A 144 -39.94 24.63 -22.12
N LEU A 145 -39.48 24.50 -20.88
CA LEU A 145 -39.60 23.22 -20.17
C LEU A 145 -40.50 23.32 -18.93
N THR A 146 -41.66 22.67 -19.02
CA THR A 146 -42.50 22.22 -17.89
C THR A 146 -41.82 21.03 -17.21
N ILE A 147 -41.31 21.21 -15.97
CA ILE A 147 -40.34 20.29 -15.36
C ILE A 147 -40.75 19.86 -13.94
N ASN A 148 -40.43 18.61 -13.58
CA ASN A 148 -40.36 18.10 -12.21
C ASN A 148 -39.41 19.00 -11.36
N SER A 149 -40.01 19.87 -10.55
CA SER A 149 -39.35 21.08 -10.00
C SER A 149 -38.11 20.84 -9.14
N ASP A 150 -37.99 19.71 -8.44
CA ASP A 150 -36.92 19.48 -7.46
C ASP A 150 -35.55 19.19 -8.10
N LEU A 151 -35.45 18.18 -8.98
CA LEU A 151 -34.19 17.80 -9.65
C LEU A 151 -33.58 18.99 -10.41
N TYR A 152 -34.43 19.73 -11.11
CA TYR A 152 -34.03 20.89 -11.91
C TYR A 152 -33.54 22.05 -11.03
N SER A 153 -34.24 22.34 -9.93
CA SER A 153 -33.81 23.36 -8.97
C SER A 153 -32.45 23.02 -8.35
N ARG A 154 -32.22 21.75 -8.02
CA ARG A 154 -30.92 21.28 -7.50
C ARG A 154 -29.80 21.49 -8.52
N ILE A 155 -30.02 21.13 -9.78
CA ILE A 155 -28.99 21.30 -10.81
C ILE A 155 -28.70 22.79 -11.04
N ILE A 156 -29.72 23.66 -11.11
CA ILE A 156 -29.53 25.11 -11.23
C ILE A 156 -28.75 25.69 -10.06
N LEU A 157 -29.07 25.27 -8.82
CA LEU A 157 -28.35 25.73 -7.64
C LEU A 157 -26.88 25.29 -7.68
N MET A 158 -26.60 24.07 -8.14
CA MET A 158 -25.24 23.57 -8.30
C MET A 158 -24.47 24.31 -9.39
N THR A 159 -25.06 24.53 -10.58
CA THR A 159 -24.38 25.23 -11.67
C THR A 159 -24.17 26.71 -11.36
N ARG A 160 -25.14 27.35 -10.70
CA ARG A 160 -25.07 28.78 -10.30
C ARG A 160 -24.11 29.03 -9.16
N SER A 161 -23.96 28.10 -8.21
CA SER A 161 -22.92 28.18 -7.17
C SER A 161 -21.52 27.96 -7.73
N GLY A 162 -21.42 27.35 -8.92
CA GLY A 162 -20.17 27.17 -9.64
C GLY A 162 -19.22 26.16 -8.98
N LEU A 163 -18.14 25.87 -9.69
CA LEU A 163 -16.98 25.16 -9.13
C LEU A 163 -16.02 26.22 -8.59
N SER A 164 -15.73 26.18 -7.29
CA SER A 164 -14.71 27.06 -6.73
C SER A 164 -13.34 26.56 -7.19
N LYS A 165 -12.46 27.48 -7.59
CA LYS A 165 -11.11 27.18 -8.12
C LYS A 165 -10.22 26.39 -7.13
N ASN A 166 -10.62 26.32 -5.86
CA ASN A 166 -9.91 25.67 -4.76
C ASN A 166 -10.66 24.47 -4.15
N GLU A 167 -11.73 23.98 -4.78
CA GLU A 167 -12.38 22.76 -4.30
C GLU A 167 -11.54 21.54 -4.70
N ASN A 168 -11.12 20.74 -3.71
CA ASN A 168 -10.58 19.41 -3.96
C ASN A 168 -11.73 18.50 -4.45
N LEU A 169 -12.03 18.58 -5.74
CA LEU A 169 -13.11 17.82 -6.41
C LEU A 169 -12.94 16.32 -6.20
N VAL A 170 -11.68 15.89 -6.22
CA VAL A 170 -11.25 14.52 -5.99
C VAL A 170 -10.09 14.54 -5.00
N MET A 171 -10.11 13.67 -3.98
CA MET A 171 -8.97 13.45 -3.09
C MET A 171 -8.40 12.05 -3.25
N VAL A 172 -7.08 11.99 -3.27
CA VAL A 172 -6.32 10.74 -3.25
C VAL A 172 -5.63 10.61 -1.89
N THR A 173 -5.98 9.57 -1.14
CA THR A 173 -5.29 9.24 0.12
C THR A 173 -4.47 7.97 -0.04
N GLU A 174 -3.31 7.92 0.60
CA GLU A 174 -2.33 6.84 0.45
C GLU A 174 -2.17 6.07 1.77
N LYS A 175 -2.33 4.75 1.71
CA LYS A 175 -2.06 3.86 2.84
C LYS A 175 -1.02 2.82 2.44
N VAL A 176 0.16 2.90 3.04
CA VAL A 176 1.26 1.96 2.80
C VAL A 176 1.29 0.90 3.89
N ASN A 177 1.12 -0.36 3.51
CA ASN A 177 1.33 -1.51 4.38
C ASN A 177 2.61 -2.24 3.98
N LYS A 178 3.63 -2.19 4.83
CA LYS A 178 4.91 -2.88 4.57
C LYS A 178 4.75 -4.36 4.87
N GLN A 179 5.11 -5.23 3.92
CA GLN A 179 4.96 -6.67 4.09
C GLN A 179 5.96 -7.22 5.12
N TYR A 180 7.18 -6.65 5.15
CA TYR A 180 8.22 -6.99 6.12
C TYR A 180 9.15 -5.78 6.35
N LYS A 181 9.75 -5.66 7.54
CA LYS A 181 10.84 -4.71 7.78
C LYS A 181 12.17 -5.42 7.52
N PRO A 182 12.97 -5.02 6.50
CA PRO A 182 14.29 -5.58 6.20
C PRO A 182 15.18 -5.78 7.42
N THR A 183 15.19 -4.79 8.32
CA THR A 183 15.99 -4.78 9.54
C THR A 183 15.66 -5.94 10.47
N ILE A 184 14.39 -6.37 10.54
CA ILE A 184 13.96 -7.49 11.38
C ILE A 184 14.51 -8.80 10.83
N ILE A 185 14.48 -9.00 9.51
CA ILE A 185 14.98 -10.23 8.87
C ILE A 185 16.48 -10.38 9.11
N ILE A 186 17.25 -9.30 8.91
CA ILE A 186 18.70 -9.30 9.13
C ILE A 186 19.01 -9.59 10.60
N LEU A 187 18.36 -8.90 11.53
CA LEU A 187 18.57 -9.09 12.97
C LEU A 187 18.25 -10.54 13.40
N LEU A 188 17.13 -11.08 12.94
CA LEU A 188 16.71 -12.45 13.27
C LEU A 188 17.73 -13.48 12.72
N SER A 189 18.21 -13.28 11.49
CA SER A 189 19.23 -14.15 10.88
C SER A 189 20.55 -14.16 11.66
N LEU A 190 20.97 -13.00 12.19
CA LEU A 190 22.18 -12.88 13.00
C LEU A 190 22.04 -13.55 14.37
N ILE A 191 20.88 -13.42 15.02
CA ILE A 191 20.59 -14.09 16.30
C ILE A 191 20.60 -15.61 16.12
N ILE A 192 19.92 -16.12 15.09
CA ILE A 192 19.88 -17.56 14.80
C ILE A 192 21.28 -18.08 14.47
N SER A 193 22.06 -17.34 13.69
CA SER A 193 23.47 -17.66 13.41
C SER A 193 24.28 -17.80 14.69
N PHE A 194 24.18 -16.83 15.61
CA PHE A 194 24.93 -16.85 16.86
C PHE A 194 24.56 -18.08 17.70
N ILE A 195 23.27 -18.38 17.85
CA ILE A 195 22.79 -19.53 18.61
C ILE A 195 23.27 -20.85 17.98
N ALA A 196 23.12 -21.01 16.66
CA ALA A 196 23.49 -22.25 15.97
C ALA A 196 24.99 -22.54 16.05
N VAL A 197 25.83 -21.51 15.86
CA VAL A 197 27.29 -21.66 15.93
C VAL A 197 27.74 -21.92 17.37
N SER A 198 27.14 -21.24 18.34
CA SER A 198 27.42 -21.47 19.76
C SER A 198 27.06 -22.90 20.17
N ALA A 199 25.86 -23.38 19.80
CA ALA A 199 25.44 -24.74 20.05
C ALA A 199 26.37 -25.76 19.39
N TYR A 200 26.78 -25.54 18.13
CA TYR A 200 27.71 -26.44 17.44
C TYR A 200 29.03 -26.62 18.20
N PHE A 201 29.62 -25.54 18.72
CA PHE A 201 30.87 -25.64 19.48
C PHE A 201 30.70 -26.37 20.81
N ILE A 202 29.60 -26.09 21.53
CA ILE A 202 29.29 -26.76 22.80
C ILE A 202 29.08 -28.26 22.58
N PHE A 203 28.26 -28.64 21.60
CA PHE A 203 28.02 -30.05 21.26
C PHE A 203 29.30 -30.76 20.83
N LYS A 204 30.12 -30.13 19.97
CA LYS A 204 31.37 -30.72 19.49
C LYS A 204 32.34 -31.03 20.63
N GLU A 205 32.43 -30.13 21.62
CA GLU A 205 33.32 -30.33 22.76
C GLU A 205 32.76 -31.38 23.72
N SER A 206 31.44 -31.36 23.96
CA SER A 206 30.75 -32.41 24.72
C SER A 206 30.99 -33.81 24.14
N PHE A 207 30.90 -33.97 22.81
CA PHE A 207 31.17 -35.25 22.14
C PHE A 207 32.62 -35.72 22.21
N LYS A 208 33.60 -34.80 22.32
CA LYS A 208 35.00 -35.20 22.54
C LYS A 208 35.20 -35.72 23.96
N ASN A 209 34.62 -35.04 24.94
CA ASN A 209 34.74 -35.43 26.35
C ASN A 209 34.05 -36.78 26.62
N PHE A 210 32.99 -37.11 25.87
CA PHE A 210 32.32 -38.42 25.93
C PHE A 210 33.07 -39.59 25.26
N LYS A 211 34.09 -39.32 24.45
CA LYS A 211 34.85 -40.36 23.71
C LYS A 211 36.14 -40.82 24.43
N VAL A 212 36.38 -40.32 25.64
CA VAL A 212 37.44 -40.76 26.56
C VAL A 212 36.86 -41.77 27.54
#